data_AF-A0A9X3WHL6-F1
#
_entry.id   AF-A0A9X3WHL6-F1
#
_cell.length_a   1.000
_cell.length_b   1.000
_cell.length_c   1.000
_cell.angle_alpha   90.00
_cell.angle_beta   90.00
_cell.angle_gamma   90.00
#
_symmetry.space_group_name_H-M   'P 1'
#
loop_
_entity.id
_entity.type
_entity.pdbx_description
1 polymer ?
#
loop_
_entity_poly.entity_id
_entity_poly.type
_entity_poly.pdbx_seq_one_letter_code
_entity_poly.pdbx_strand_id
1 'polypeptide(L)'
;MSKVPVMEIFGPTIQGEGMVIGQKTMFVRTAGCDYSCSWCDSAFTWDGSGKDLIKQMDAEEIWQQLKSIGGEGFSFVTISGGNPALLKNLHYFIDLLKANNIKVALETQGSKWQDWFLDIDELTISPKPPSSGMNTNFDALDRIINNLKGATPGQNTSLKVVVFDDQDYDYAKKVHQRYPEIPFCLQVGNDDSQTTDNQQLVSELLQKYEWLINKSMLDNELTNVKVLPQLHTYIWGNKRGV
;
A
#
# COMPACT_ATOMS: atom_id res chain seq x y z
N MET A 1 -2.80 -13.59 -24.11
CA MET A 1 -3.42 -12.88 -22.97
C MET A 1 -2.61 -11.63 -22.66
N SER A 2 -3.21 -10.61 -22.04
CA SER A 2 -2.52 -9.34 -21.74
C SER A 2 -1.61 -9.52 -20.52
N LYS A 3 -0.34 -9.11 -20.62
CA LYS A 3 0.68 -9.31 -19.57
C LYS A 3 0.88 -8.05 -18.71
N VAL A 4 1.13 -8.23 -17.42
CA VAL A 4 1.51 -7.17 -16.47
C VAL A 4 2.97 -7.32 -16.04
N PRO A 5 3.68 -6.21 -15.75
CA PRO A 5 5.06 -6.24 -15.27
C PRO A 5 5.11 -6.60 -13.78
N VAL A 6 5.40 -7.87 -13.45
CA VAL A 6 5.56 -8.34 -12.08
C VAL A 6 7.03 -8.36 -11.69
N MET A 7 7.36 -7.92 -10.48
CA MET A 7 8.71 -7.98 -9.95
C MET A 7 8.87 -8.97 -8.81
N GLU A 8 7.89 -9.05 -7.91
CA GLU A 8 7.94 -9.97 -6.77
C GLU A 8 6.61 -10.69 -6.61
N ILE A 9 6.69 -11.98 -6.30
CA ILE A 9 5.57 -12.80 -5.80
C ILE A 9 6.10 -13.58 -4.61
N PHE A 10 5.51 -13.38 -3.43
CA PHE A 10 5.97 -14.00 -2.18
C PHE A 10 4.82 -14.17 -1.18
N GLY A 11 5.13 -14.84 -0.07
CA GLY A 11 4.20 -15.22 0.99
C GLY A 11 4.05 -16.73 1.14
N PRO A 12 3.12 -17.23 1.97
CA PRO A 12 2.21 -16.44 2.79
C PRO A 12 2.98 -15.66 3.87
N THR A 13 2.62 -14.39 4.04
CA THR A 13 3.11 -13.51 5.11
C THR A 13 1.95 -12.76 5.74
N ILE A 14 2.21 -11.73 6.55
CA ILE A 14 1.22 -10.81 7.10
C ILE A 14 1.25 -9.47 6.37
N GLN A 15 0.08 -8.86 6.16
CA GLN A 15 -0.01 -7.45 5.84
C GLN A 15 0.56 -6.66 7.02
N GLY A 16 1.62 -5.89 6.80
CA GLY A 16 2.30 -5.15 7.86
C GLY A 16 1.69 -3.77 8.14
N GLU A 17 0.74 -3.31 7.33
CA GLU A 17 0.30 -1.92 7.31
C GLU A 17 -1.22 -1.76 7.16
N GLY A 18 -1.71 -0.56 7.49
CA GLY A 18 -3.06 -0.12 7.13
C GLY A 18 -4.19 -0.88 7.83
N MET A 19 -5.35 -0.91 7.19
CA MET A 19 -6.60 -1.35 7.83
C MET A 19 -6.67 -2.85 8.09
N VAL A 20 -5.95 -3.65 7.32
CA VAL A 20 -5.88 -5.12 7.46
C VAL A 20 -4.54 -5.60 8.00
N ILE A 21 -3.85 -4.76 8.76
CA ILE A 21 -2.60 -5.12 9.47
C ILE A 21 -2.76 -6.45 10.24
N GLY A 22 -1.78 -7.35 10.09
CA GLY A 22 -1.77 -8.70 10.66
C GLY A 22 -2.46 -9.77 9.80
N GLN A 23 -3.19 -9.41 8.73
CA GLN A 23 -3.86 -10.37 7.86
C GLN A 23 -2.86 -11.25 7.12
N LYS A 24 -3.02 -12.58 7.20
CA LYS A 24 -2.23 -13.50 6.36
C LYS A 24 -2.57 -13.30 4.88
N THR A 25 -1.57 -13.02 4.05
CA THR A 25 -1.72 -12.69 2.63
C THR A 25 -0.55 -13.19 1.80
N MET A 26 -0.79 -13.44 0.51
CA MET A 26 0.28 -13.44 -0.49
C MET A 26 0.50 -12.02 -1.01
N PHE A 27 1.67 -11.72 -1.57
CA PHE A 27 1.97 -10.43 -2.20
C PHE A 27 2.31 -10.59 -3.68
N VAL A 28 1.79 -9.67 -4.49
CA VAL A 28 2.20 -9.47 -5.89
C VAL A 28 2.64 -8.02 -6.05
N ARG A 29 3.92 -7.79 -6.31
CA ARG A 29 4.50 -6.45 -6.52
C ARG A 29 4.71 -6.20 -8.00
N THR A 30 4.05 -5.20 -8.56
CA THR A 30 4.22 -4.78 -9.96
C THR A 30 5.35 -3.76 -10.14
N ALA A 31 5.75 -3.51 -11.38
CA ALA A 31 6.74 -2.48 -11.73
C ALA A 31 6.06 -1.20 -12.26
N GLY A 32 6.76 -0.07 -12.14
CA GLY A 32 6.36 1.23 -12.65
C GLY A 32 5.61 2.06 -11.62
N CYS A 33 5.95 3.34 -11.55
CA CYS A 33 5.27 4.33 -10.70
C CYS A 33 5.25 5.68 -11.42
N ASP A 34 4.15 6.42 -11.30
CA ASP A 34 4.04 7.80 -11.77
C ASP A 34 4.52 8.82 -10.73
N TYR A 35 4.99 8.35 -9.57
CA TYR A 35 5.59 9.13 -8.49
C TYR A 35 7.04 8.68 -8.26
N SER A 36 7.86 9.57 -7.72
CA SER A 36 9.28 9.33 -7.38
C SER A 36 9.57 9.82 -5.95
N CYS A 37 8.87 9.24 -4.98
CA CYS A 37 8.93 9.67 -3.58
C CYS A 37 10.35 9.53 -3.02
N SER A 38 10.84 10.54 -2.29
CA SER A 38 12.21 10.58 -1.76
C SER A 38 12.55 9.42 -0.80
N TRP A 39 11.57 8.93 -0.05
CA TRP A 39 11.72 7.86 0.94
C TRP A 39 11.07 6.54 0.50
N CYS A 40 10.95 6.30 -0.82
CA CYS A 40 10.34 5.06 -1.32
C CYS A 40 11.17 3.82 -0.93
N ASP A 41 10.67 3.03 0.02
CA ASP A 41 11.27 1.76 0.45
C ASP A 41 11.42 0.71 -0.68
N SER A 42 10.67 0.91 -1.76
CA SER A 42 10.59 0.03 -2.92
C SER A 42 10.99 0.76 -4.21
N ALA A 43 11.95 1.70 -4.14
CA ALA A 43 12.40 2.51 -5.28
C ALA A 43 12.80 1.70 -6.52
N PHE A 44 13.33 0.48 -6.31
CA PHE A 44 13.67 -0.48 -7.37
C PHE A 44 12.51 -0.83 -8.32
N THR A 45 11.26 -0.54 -7.93
CA THR A 45 10.06 -0.69 -8.77
C THR A 45 9.97 0.33 -9.90
N TRP A 46 10.65 1.48 -9.82
CA TRP A 46 10.48 2.58 -10.78
C TRP A 46 11.77 3.34 -11.14
N ASP A 47 12.82 3.28 -10.32
CA ASP A 47 14.09 4.00 -10.56
C ASP A 47 14.98 3.36 -11.64
N GLY A 48 14.58 2.20 -12.17
CA GLY A 48 15.30 1.44 -13.20
C GLY A 48 16.31 0.42 -12.67
N SER A 49 16.67 0.46 -11.38
CA SER A 49 17.62 -0.49 -10.77
C SER A 49 17.09 -1.93 -10.74
N GLY A 50 15.76 -2.10 -10.69
CA GLY A 50 15.09 -3.40 -10.71
C GLY A 50 14.61 -3.87 -12.09
N LYS A 51 14.99 -3.20 -13.18
CA LYS A 51 14.43 -3.47 -14.52
C LYS A 51 14.61 -4.93 -14.97
N ASP A 52 15.75 -5.53 -14.65
CA ASP A 52 16.05 -6.92 -15.01
C ASP A 52 15.26 -7.95 -14.17
N LEU A 53 14.60 -7.52 -13.09
CA LEU A 53 13.72 -8.35 -12.28
C LEU A 53 12.30 -8.43 -12.85
N ILE A 54 11.95 -7.57 -13.82
CA ILE A 54 10.60 -7.50 -14.38
C ILE A 54 10.30 -8.74 -15.21
N LYS A 55 9.28 -9.49 -14.79
CA LYS A 55 8.69 -10.60 -15.52
C LYS A 55 7.34 -10.17 -16.08
N GLN A 56 7.17 -10.29 -17.40
CA GLN A 56 5.88 -10.08 -18.04
C GLN A 56 5.03 -11.32 -17.87
N MET A 57 4.01 -11.23 -17.02
CA MET A 57 3.16 -12.36 -16.65
C MET A 57 1.69 -12.06 -16.96
N ASP A 58 0.96 -13.02 -17.51
CA ASP A 58 -0.51 -12.98 -17.54
C ASP A 58 -1.11 -13.46 -16.20
N ALA A 59 -2.44 -13.33 -16.06
CA ALA A 59 -3.15 -13.63 -14.82
C ALA A 59 -2.93 -15.08 -14.36
N GLU A 60 -2.97 -16.03 -15.29
CA GLU A 60 -2.79 -17.46 -15.06
C GLU A 60 -1.36 -17.79 -14.65
N GLU A 61 -0.35 -17.19 -15.28
CA GLU A 61 1.06 -17.31 -14.88
C GLU A 61 1.25 -16.83 -13.41
N ILE A 62 0.64 -15.70 -13.04
CA ILE A 62 0.71 -15.16 -11.66
C ILE A 62 0.01 -16.10 -10.68
N TRP A 63 -1.20 -16.55 -11.02
CA TRP A 63 -1.98 -17.47 -10.20
C TRP A 63 -1.24 -18.79 -9.95
N GLN A 64 -0.67 -19.40 -10.99
CA GLN A 64 0.10 -20.63 -10.86
C GLN A 64 1.32 -20.43 -9.95
N GLN A 65 2.01 -19.30 -10.05
CA GLN A 65 3.14 -19.01 -9.16
C GLN A 65 2.69 -18.81 -7.70
N LEU A 66 1.57 -18.12 -7.46
CA LEU A 66 0.98 -18.01 -6.12
C LEU A 66 0.65 -19.39 -5.53
N LYS A 67 0.02 -20.26 -6.32
CA LYS A 67 -0.29 -21.64 -5.91
C LYS A 67 0.95 -22.48 -5.67
N SER A 68 1.99 -22.31 -6.49
CA SER A 68 3.26 -23.03 -6.31
C SER A 68 3.97 -22.64 -5.01
N ILE A 69 3.82 -21.40 -4.55
CA ILE A 69 4.48 -20.91 -3.33
C ILE A 69 3.59 -21.16 -2.09
N GLY A 70 2.34 -20.73 -2.15
CA GLY A 70 1.42 -20.73 -1.01
C GLY A 70 0.51 -21.95 -0.90
N GLY A 71 0.46 -22.82 -1.91
CA GLY A 71 -0.42 -23.98 -1.95
C GLY A 71 -1.90 -23.59 -1.79
N GLU A 72 -2.60 -24.29 -0.90
CA GLU A 72 -3.98 -23.98 -0.47
C GLU A 72 -4.02 -23.07 0.78
N GLY A 73 -2.86 -22.58 1.24
CA GLY A 73 -2.69 -21.94 2.55
C GLY A 73 -3.09 -20.46 2.62
N PHE A 74 -3.70 -19.90 1.58
CA PHE A 74 -4.06 -18.48 1.52
C PHE A 74 -5.45 -18.26 0.91
N SER A 75 -6.13 -17.23 1.40
CA SER A 75 -7.44 -16.76 0.91
C SER A 75 -7.45 -15.24 0.68
N PHE A 76 -6.26 -14.64 0.66
CA PHE A 76 -6.06 -13.20 0.59
C PHE A 76 -4.78 -12.89 -0.19
N VAL A 77 -4.85 -11.95 -1.13
CA VAL A 77 -3.72 -11.49 -1.94
C VAL A 77 -3.67 -9.97 -1.90
N THR A 78 -2.51 -9.41 -1.60
CA THR A 78 -2.24 -7.98 -1.64
C THR A 78 -1.46 -7.64 -2.89
N ILE A 79 -2.00 -6.75 -3.72
CA ILE A 79 -1.36 -6.24 -4.92
C ILE A 79 -0.78 -4.85 -4.64
N SER A 80 0.51 -4.65 -4.96
CA SER A 80 1.26 -3.43 -4.66
C SER A 80 2.32 -3.12 -5.73
N GLY A 81 3.15 -2.09 -5.51
CA GLY A 81 4.40 -1.72 -6.19
C GLY A 81 4.33 -1.36 -7.68
N GLY A 82 5.20 -0.50 -8.21
CA GLY A 82 5.11 0.90 -7.79
C GLY A 82 3.64 1.28 -7.68
N ASN A 83 2.99 1.79 -8.72
CA ASN A 83 1.56 2.07 -8.71
C ASN A 83 0.77 1.08 -9.58
N PRO A 84 0.09 0.06 -9.01
CA PRO A 84 -0.73 -0.89 -9.76
C PRO A 84 -1.84 -0.23 -10.59
N ALA A 85 -2.29 0.97 -10.20
CA ALA A 85 -3.33 1.72 -10.88
C ALA A 85 -2.93 2.21 -12.29
N LEU A 86 -1.65 2.05 -12.68
CA LEU A 86 -1.19 2.27 -14.06
C LEU A 86 -1.61 1.13 -15.00
N LEU A 87 -1.98 -0.03 -14.46
CA LEU A 87 -2.14 -1.28 -15.22
C LEU A 87 -3.61 -1.58 -15.46
N LYS A 88 -4.14 -1.15 -16.62
CA LYS A 88 -5.55 -1.40 -17.00
C LYS A 88 -5.90 -2.88 -17.08
N ASN A 89 -4.96 -3.70 -17.53
CA ASN A 89 -5.13 -5.14 -17.73
C ASN A 89 -5.02 -5.97 -16.45
N LEU A 90 -4.81 -5.34 -15.28
CA LEU A 90 -4.79 -6.04 -14.00
C LEU A 90 -6.15 -6.65 -13.61
N HIS A 91 -7.25 -6.18 -14.21
CA HIS A 91 -8.60 -6.74 -14.01
C HIS A 91 -8.65 -8.25 -14.28
N TYR A 92 -7.97 -8.76 -15.31
CA TYR A 92 -7.95 -10.21 -15.59
C TYR A 92 -7.45 -11.03 -14.40
N PHE A 93 -6.46 -10.50 -13.67
CA PHE A 93 -5.91 -11.16 -12.49
C PHE A 93 -6.84 -11.03 -11.28
N ILE A 94 -7.46 -9.86 -11.08
CA ILE A 94 -8.44 -9.62 -10.01
C ILE A 94 -9.66 -10.54 -10.19
N ASP A 95 -10.19 -10.65 -11.41
CA ASP A 95 -11.31 -11.52 -11.75
C ASP A 95 -10.97 -12.98 -11.46
N LEU A 96 -9.76 -13.42 -11.82
CA LEU A 96 -9.28 -14.78 -11.56
C LEU A 96 -9.18 -15.06 -10.05
N LEU A 97 -8.67 -14.11 -9.25
CA LEU A 97 -8.61 -14.25 -7.80
C LEU A 97 -10.02 -14.39 -7.19
N LYS A 98 -10.95 -13.52 -7.61
CA LYS A 98 -12.34 -13.56 -7.15
C LYS A 98 -13.05 -14.86 -7.52
N ALA A 99 -12.86 -15.33 -8.75
CA ALA A 99 -13.42 -16.61 -9.21
C ALA A 99 -12.93 -17.81 -8.36
N ASN A 100 -11.78 -17.67 -7.73
CA ASN A 100 -11.20 -18.66 -6.80
C ASN A 100 -11.45 -18.32 -5.31
N ASN A 101 -12.40 -17.43 -5.01
CA ASN A 101 -12.76 -17.00 -3.65
C ASN A 101 -11.58 -16.39 -2.85
N ILE A 102 -10.65 -15.73 -3.54
CA ILE A 102 -9.54 -15.03 -2.93
C ILE A 102 -9.91 -13.56 -2.76
N LYS A 103 -9.81 -13.04 -1.53
CA LYS A 103 -9.94 -11.61 -1.26
C LYS A 103 -8.73 -10.83 -1.78
N VAL A 104 -8.98 -9.63 -2.27
CA VAL A 104 -7.96 -8.78 -2.89
C VAL A 104 -7.79 -7.49 -2.10
N ALA A 105 -6.57 -7.21 -1.66
CA ALA A 105 -6.16 -5.88 -1.21
C ALA A 105 -5.34 -5.17 -2.28
N LEU A 106 -5.42 -3.84 -2.32
CA LEU A 106 -4.63 -3.00 -3.21
C LEU A 106 -3.99 -1.84 -2.43
N GLU A 107 -2.72 -1.58 -2.72
CA GLU A 107 -2.03 -0.37 -2.28
C GLU A 107 -1.78 0.56 -3.48
N THR A 108 -2.24 1.81 -3.40
CA THR A 108 -2.01 2.84 -4.43
C THR A 108 -1.86 4.22 -3.80
N GLN A 109 -1.17 5.16 -4.46
CA GLN A 109 -1.14 6.56 -4.02
C GLN A 109 -2.38 7.39 -4.40
N GLY A 110 -3.32 6.83 -5.17
CA GLY A 110 -4.55 7.54 -5.54
C GLY A 110 -4.35 8.62 -6.62
N SER A 111 -3.42 8.42 -7.54
CA SER A 111 -3.17 9.34 -8.66
C SER A 111 -3.91 8.94 -9.95
N LYS A 112 -4.30 7.67 -10.08
CA LYS A 112 -4.95 7.09 -11.26
C LYS A 112 -6.17 6.27 -10.84
N TRP A 113 -7.23 6.39 -11.63
CA TRP A 113 -8.45 5.59 -11.49
C TRP A 113 -8.40 4.39 -12.44
N GLN A 114 -8.94 3.27 -11.99
CA GLN A 114 -9.30 2.12 -12.83
C GLN A 114 -10.65 1.59 -12.40
N ASP A 115 -11.49 1.16 -13.33
CA ASP A 115 -12.85 0.68 -13.01
C ASP A 115 -12.82 -0.57 -12.12
N TRP A 116 -11.80 -1.41 -12.27
CA TRP A 116 -11.57 -2.59 -11.41
C TRP A 116 -11.26 -2.24 -9.95
N PHE A 117 -11.09 -0.95 -9.60
CA PHE A 117 -11.05 -0.54 -8.20
C PHE A 117 -12.32 -0.96 -7.46
N LEU A 118 -13.49 -0.94 -8.11
CA LEU A 118 -14.78 -1.33 -7.53
C LEU A 118 -14.85 -2.81 -7.11
N ASP A 119 -13.87 -3.60 -7.56
CA ASP A 119 -13.74 -5.01 -7.26
C ASP A 119 -12.71 -5.30 -6.15
N ILE A 120 -11.99 -4.32 -5.64
CA ILE A 120 -11.02 -4.55 -4.58
C ILE A 120 -11.73 -4.66 -3.22
N ASP A 121 -11.55 -5.77 -2.50
CA ASP A 121 -12.14 -5.96 -1.17
C ASP A 121 -11.58 -4.96 -0.14
N GLU A 122 -10.26 -4.72 -0.17
CA GLU A 122 -9.55 -3.85 0.78
C GLU A 122 -8.64 -2.86 0.05
N LEU A 123 -9.17 -1.69 -0.29
CA LEU A 123 -8.47 -0.66 -1.05
C LEU A 123 -7.82 0.37 -0.10
N THR A 124 -6.49 0.39 -0.07
CA THR A 124 -5.71 1.42 0.63
C THR A 124 -5.26 2.48 -0.36
N ILE A 125 -5.71 3.71 -0.16
CA ILE A 125 -5.24 4.88 -0.90
C ILE A 125 -4.29 5.67 0.00
N SER A 126 -3.08 5.94 -0.47
CA SER A 126 -2.04 6.63 0.29
C SER A 126 -1.57 7.91 -0.41
N PRO A 127 -2.30 9.03 -0.25
CA PRO A 127 -1.86 10.34 -0.72
C PRO A 127 -0.51 10.68 -0.08
N LYS A 128 0.43 11.16 -0.89
CA LYS A 128 1.82 11.35 -0.46
C LYS A 128 2.02 12.75 0.13
N PRO A 129 2.62 12.85 1.33
CA PRO A 129 2.82 14.10 2.04
C PRO A 129 4.03 14.89 1.50
N PRO A 130 4.25 16.13 1.93
CA PRO A 130 5.34 16.99 1.43
C PRO A 130 6.74 16.41 1.55
N SER A 131 7.05 15.67 2.62
CA SER A 131 8.37 15.02 2.78
C SER A 131 8.73 14.05 1.66
N SER A 132 7.73 13.56 0.92
CA SER A 132 7.96 12.69 -0.24
C SER A 132 8.55 13.42 -1.46
N GLY A 133 8.54 14.76 -1.45
CA GLY A 133 8.87 15.59 -2.62
C GLY A 133 7.78 15.62 -3.69
N MET A 134 6.65 14.94 -3.48
CA MET A 134 5.56 14.84 -4.45
C MET A 134 4.40 15.77 -4.09
N ASN A 135 3.70 16.27 -5.11
CA ASN A 135 2.49 17.07 -4.94
C ASN A 135 1.26 16.20 -5.15
N THR A 136 0.32 16.22 -4.21
CA THR A 136 -0.95 15.52 -4.34
C THR A 136 -1.88 16.30 -5.28
N ASN A 137 -2.32 15.66 -6.37
CA ASN A 137 -3.39 16.19 -7.21
C ASN A 137 -4.75 15.87 -6.56
N PHE A 138 -5.28 16.82 -5.80
CA PHE A 138 -6.55 16.64 -5.09
C PHE A 138 -7.75 16.47 -6.03
N ASP A 139 -7.75 17.10 -7.22
CA ASP A 139 -8.84 16.89 -8.19
C ASP A 139 -8.89 15.44 -8.68
N ALA A 140 -7.72 14.83 -8.92
CA ALA A 140 -7.64 13.43 -9.30
C ALA A 140 -8.11 12.52 -8.15
N LEU A 141 -7.68 12.81 -6.92
CA LEU A 141 -8.07 12.07 -5.73
C LEU A 141 -9.58 12.18 -5.45
N ASP A 142 -10.16 13.39 -5.55
CA ASP A 142 -11.60 13.62 -5.39
C ASP A 142 -12.41 12.76 -6.36
N ARG A 143 -12.00 12.68 -7.62
CA ARG A 143 -12.69 11.84 -8.62
C ARG A 143 -12.62 10.36 -8.24
N ILE A 144 -11.46 9.88 -7.79
CA ILE A 144 -11.30 8.48 -7.35
C ILE A 144 -12.22 8.20 -6.17
N ILE A 145 -12.18 9.03 -5.14
CA ILE A 145 -13.04 8.90 -3.95
C ILE A 145 -14.53 8.95 -4.31
N ASN A 146 -14.92 9.86 -5.21
CA ASN A 146 -16.31 9.95 -5.65
C ASN A 146 -16.76 8.73 -6.47
N ASN A 147 -15.90 8.18 -7.33
CA ASN A 147 -16.21 6.97 -8.08
C ASN A 147 -16.38 5.75 -7.17
N LEU A 148 -15.62 5.68 -6.06
CA LEU A 148 -15.74 4.61 -5.06
C LEU A 148 -17.05 4.64 -4.27
N LYS A 149 -17.86 5.71 -4.35
CA LYS A 149 -19.22 5.69 -3.78
C LYS A 149 -20.14 4.68 -4.47
N GLY A 150 -19.79 4.26 -5.69
CA GLY A 150 -20.44 3.16 -6.42
C GLY A 150 -19.87 1.77 -6.12
N ALA A 151 -19.06 1.64 -5.07
CA ALA A 151 -18.44 0.39 -4.63
C ALA A 151 -19.44 -0.75 -4.47
N THR A 152 -18.97 -1.97 -4.74
CA THR A 152 -19.74 -3.19 -4.50
C THR A 152 -19.93 -3.42 -2.99
N PRO A 153 -21.07 -4.01 -2.54
CA PRO A 153 -21.26 -4.32 -1.13
C PRO A 153 -20.12 -5.19 -0.59
N GLY A 154 -19.50 -4.76 0.51
CA GLY A 154 -18.39 -5.47 1.14
C GLY A 154 -16.99 -4.97 0.76
N GLN A 155 -16.88 -4.06 -0.21
CA GLN A 155 -15.64 -3.33 -0.45
C GLN A 155 -15.38 -2.30 0.67
N ASN A 156 -14.15 -2.32 1.19
CA ASN A 156 -13.64 -1.35 2.15
C ASN A 156 -12.61 -0.44 1.46
N THR A 157 -12.76 0.87 1.61
CA THR A 157 -11.76 1.86 1.20
C THR A 157 -11.20 2.56 2.43
N SER A 158 -9.90 2.80 2.45
CA SER A 158 -9.24 3.54 3.51
C SER A 158 -8.19 4.51 2.98
N LEU A 159 -7.87 5.52 3.78
CA LEU A 159 -6.79 6.46 3.52
C LEU A 159 -5.66 6.22 4.51
N LYS A 160 -4.43 6.25 4.01
CA LYS A 160 -3.22 6.04 4.81
C LYS A 160 -2.15 7.06 4.46
N VAL A 161 -1.83 7.96 5.39
CA VAL A 161 -0.77 8.96 5.21
C VAL A 161 0.44 8.58 6.05
N VAL A 162 1.60 8.48 5.40
CA VAL A 162 2.89 8.29 6.08
C VAL A 162 3.33 9.63 6.66
N VAL A 163 3.89 9.63 7.87
CA VAL A 163 4.27 10.84 8.60
C VAL A 163 5.72 10.74 9.06
N PHE A 164 6.55 11.66 8.57
CA PHE A 164 7.96 11.80 8.99
C PHE A 164 8.15 12.94 9.97
N ASP A 165 7.37 14.01 9.83
CA ASP A 165 7.54 15.26 10.57
C ASP A 165 6.19 16.00 10.80
N ASP A 166 6.28 17.20 11.38
CA ASP A 166 5.11 18.03 11.64
C ASP A 166 4.39 18.49 10.36
N GLN A 167 5.13 18.70 9.26
CA GLN A 167 4.56 19.16 8.00
C GLN A 167 3.70 18.06 7.36
N ASP A 168 4.17 16.82 7.40
CA ASP A 168 3.43 15.65 6.97
C ASP A 168 2.19 15.41 7.83
N TYR A 169 2.31 15.63 9.15
CA TYR A 169 1.20 15.51 10.07
C TYR A 169 0.08 16.52 9.75
N ASP A 170 0.43 17.78 9.51
CA ASP A 170 -0.53 18.81 9.09
C ASP A 170 -1.17 18.50 7.72
N TYR A 171 -0.39 17.91 6.81
CA TYR A 171 -0.92 17.40 5.56
C TYR A 171 -1.93 16.27 5.80
N ALA A 172 -1.63 15.32 6.69
CA ALA A 172 -2.52 14.22 7.03
C ALA A 172 -3.85 14.73 7.59
N LYS A 173 -3.83 15.75 8.45
CA LYS A 173 -5.04 16.45 8.94
C LYS A 173 -5.89 17.00 7.81
N LYS A 174 -5.27 17.71 6.86
CA LYS A 174 -5.97 18.26 5.69
C LYS A 174 -6.63 17.16 4.85
N VAL A 175 -5.97 16.01 4.69
CA VAL A 175 -6.54 14.86 3.98
C VAL A 175 -7.72 14.27 4.76
N HIS A 176 -7.56 14.05 6.07
CA HIS A 176 -8.63 13.51 6.92
C HIS A 176 -9.88 14.40 6.92
N GLN A 177 -9.70 15.71 7.08
CA GLN A 177 -10.80 16.69 7.05
C GLN A 177 -11.50 16.78 5.70
N ARG A 178 -10.77 16.55 4.60
CA ARG A 178 -11.34 16.53 3.26
C ARG A 178 -12.23 15.30 3.02
N TYR A 179 -11.91 14.18 3.67
CA TYR A 179 -12.62 12.90 3.49
C TYR A 179 -13.02 12.29 4.86
N PRO A 180 -13.88 12.96 5.64
CA PRO A 180 -14.13 12.60 7.04
C PRO A 180 -14.80 11.23 7.23
N GLU A 181 -15.51 10.76 6.20
CA GLU A 181 -16.23 9.47 6.21
C GLU A 181 -15.33 8.27 5.89
N ILE A 182 -14.10 8.50 5.42
CA ILE A 182 -13.21 7.40 5.02
C ILE A 182 -12.32 7.02 6.19
N PRO A 183 -12.27 5.72 6.58
CA PRO A 183 -11.33 5.24 7.58
C PRO A 183 -9.91 5.71 7.31
N PHE A 184 -9.29 6.31 8.32
CA PHE A 184 -8.03 7.02 8.15
C PHE A 184 -6.93 6.45 9.05
N CYS A 185 -5.74 6.27 8.49
CA CYS A 185 -4.57 5.76 9.18
C CYS A 185 -3.39 6.72 9.03
N LEU A 186 -2.77 7.07 10.14
CA LEU A 186 -1.43 7.64 10.19
C LEU A 186 -0.43 6.50 10.27
N GLN A 187 0.60 6.52 9.42
CA GLN A 187 1.68 5.54 9.42
C GLN A 187 3.01 6.21 9.74
N VAL A 188 3.80 5.57 10.60
CA VAL A 188 5.16 6.03 10.91
C VAL A 188 6.05 5.94 9.65
N GLY A 189 6.78 7.02 9.35
CA GLY A 189 7.79 7.04 8.29
C GLY A 189 9.08 6.30 8.67
N ASN A 190 9.67 5.60 7.69
CA ASN A 190 10.98 4.98 7.80
C ASN A 190 12.03 5.76 7.00
N ASP A 191 12.93 6.44 7.69
CA ASP A 191 13.96 7.31 7.06
C ASP A 191 15.13 6.49 6.50
N ASP A 192 15.34 5.28 7.02
CA ASP A 192 16.47 4.44 6.64
C ASP A 192 15.97 3.09 6.10
N SER A 193 15.62 3.11 4.81
CA SER A 193 15.18 1.91 4.09
C SER A 193 16.34 1.02 3.63
N GLN A 194 17.59 1.34 3.99
CA GLN A 194 18.79 0.67 3.50
C GLN A 194 19.63 0.03 4.60
N THR A 195 19.48 0.47 5.85
CA THR A 195 20.21 -0.09 6.98
C THR A 195 19.95 -1.58 7.13
N THR A 196 21.01 -2.29 7.51
CA THR A 196 20.99 -3.69 7.90
C THR A 196 21.05 -3.88 9.42
N ASP A 197 21.18 -2.79 10.19
CA ASP A 197 21.11 -2.84 11.65
C ASP A 197 19.65 -2.80 12.11
N ASN A 198 19.03 -3.97 12.17
CA ASN A 198 17.64 -4.10 12.56
C ASN A 198 17.37 -3.65 14.00
N GLN A 199 18.33 -3.80 14.91
CA GLN A 199 18.10 -3.43 16.31
C GLN A 199 18.04 -1.92 16.46
N GLN A 200 18.97 -1.21 15.81
CA GLN A 200 18.96 0.24 15.77
C GLN A 200 17.69 0.75 15.06
N LEU A 201 17.38 0.22 13.88
CA LEU A 201 16.21 0.62 13.10
C LEU A 201 14.91 0.51 13.91
N VAL A 202 14.67 -0.63 14.56
CA VAL A 202 13.43 -0.83 15.34
C VAL A 202 13.37 0.11 16.53
N SER A 203 14.49 0.35 17.21
CA SER A 203 14.55 1.31 18.32
C SER A 203 14.17 2.72 17.87
N GLU A 204 14.70 3.18 16.74
CA GLU A 204 14.39 4.51 16.18
C GLU A 204 12.93 4.62 15.72
N LEU A 205 12.41 3.59 15.04
CA LEU A 205 11.02 3.59 14.60
C LEU A 205 10.02 3.52 15.77
N LEU A 206 10.37 2.88 16.89
CA LEU A 206 9.54 2.88 18.10
C LEU A 206 9.48 4.27 18.73
N GLN A 207 10.59 5.02 18.76
CA GLN A 207 10.60 6.41 19.24
C GLN A 207 9.73 7.32 18.36
N LYS A 208 9.80 7.15 17.04
CA LYS A 208 8.93 7.88 16.10
C LYS A 208 7.46 7.51 16.26
N TYR A 209 7.18 6.22 16.52
CA TYR A 209 5.82 5.77 16.76
C TYR A 209 5.24 6.38 18.04
N GLU A 210 6.01 6.39 19.12
CA GLU A 210 5.63 7.06 20.37
C GLU A 210 5.36 8.55 20.16
N TRP A 211 6.24 9.26 19.44
CA TRP A 211 6.02 10.67 19.07
C TRP A 211 4.70 10.87 18.34
N LEU A 212 4.42 10.07 17.30
CA LEU A 212 3.21 10.19 16.49
C LEU A 212 1.95 9.88 17.30
N ILE A 213 1.99 8.86 18.17
CA ILE A 213 0.89 8.54 19.09
C ILE A 213 0.64 9.72 20.03
N ASN A 214 1.66 10.19 20.75
CA ASN A 214 1.52 11.26 21.73
C ASN A 214 0.96 12.54 21.10
N LYS A 215 1.41 12.86 19.89
CA LYS A 215 0.88 13.99 19.13
C LYS A 215 -0.60 13.79 18.76
N SER A 216 -0.96 12.61 18.28
CA SER A 216 -2.33 12.30 17.83
C SER A 216 -3.35 12.20 18.96
N MET A 217 -2.96 11.71 20.14
CA MET A 217 -3.89 11.60 21.29
C MET A 217 -4.35 12.96 21.83
N LEU A 218 -3.63 14.04 21.53
CA LEU A 218 -3.94 15.39 21.97
C LEU A 218 -4.65 16.23 20.89
N ASP A 219 -4.77 15.72 19.66
CA ASP A 219 -5.31 16.47 18.53
C ASP A 219 -6.82 16.21 18.34
N ASN A 220 -7.63 17.22 18.67
CA ASN A 220 -9.09 17.16 18.54
C ASN A 220 -9.60 17.20 17.08
N GLU A 221 -8.72 17.41 16.10
CA GLU A 221 -9.08 17.35 14.68
C GLU A 221 -8.90 15.94 14.09
N LEU A 222 -8.21 15.02 14.79
CA LEU A 222 -7.98 13.63 14.37
C LEU A 222 -8.69 12.64 15.29
N THR A 223 -10.01 12.79 15.46
CA THR A 223 -10.78 12.02 16.45
C THR A 223 -11.03 10.56 16.06
N ASN A 224 -11.01 10.23 14.77
CA ASN A 224 -11.30 8.89 14.27
C ASN A 224 -10.19 8.42 13.32
N VAL A 225 -8.99 8.23 13.88
CA VAL A 225 -7.82 7.76 13.14
C VAL A 225 -7.19 6.55 13.82
N LYS A 226 -6.55 5.70 13.03
CA LYS A 226 -5.59 4.70 13.53
C LYS A 226 -4.19 5.27 13.42
N VAL A 227 -3.35 5.06 14.43
CA VAL A 227 -1.92 5.36 14.37
C VAL A 227 -1.21 4.02 14.39
N LEU A 228 -0.49 3.67 13.31
CA LEU A 228 0.10 2.35 13.12
C LEU A 228 1.56 2.43 12.67
N PRO A 229 2.40 1.44 13.04
CA PRO A 229 3.74 1.28 12.50
C PRO A 229 3.71 0.45 11.21
N GLN A 230 4.89 0.18 10.65
CA GLN A 230 5.09 -0.89 9.67
C GLN A 230 5.49 -2.18 10.41
N LEU A 231 4.52 -3.05 10.71
CA LEU A 231 4.76 -4.22 11.56
C LEU A 231 5.81 -5.17 10.96
N HIS A 232 5.83 -5.33 9.63
CA HIS A 232 6.81 -6.19 8.96
C HIS A 232 8.25 -5.67 9.16
N THR A 233 8.46 -4.35 9.22
CA THR A 233 9.77 -3.73 9.48
C THR A 233 10.23 -4.01 10.91
N TYR A 234 9.30 -4.11 11.87
CA TYR A 234 9.65 -4.47 13.25
C TYR A 234 10.11 -5.93 13.40
N ILE A 235 9.65 -6.82 12.51
CA ILE A 235 10.02 -8.25 12.55
C ILE A 235 11.26 -8.54 11.69
N TRP A 236 11.35 -7.93 10.51
CA TRP A 236 12.33 -8.31 9.48
C TRP A 236 13.22 -7.16 8.99
N GLY A 237 13.07 -5.95 9.52
CA GLY A 237 13.77 -4.76 9.04
C GLY A 237 13.44 -4.45 7.58
N ASN A 238 14.43 -4.04 6.81
CA ASN A 238 14.30 -3.68 5.38
C ASN A 238 14.38 -4.90 4.43
N LYS A 239 14.21 -6.12 4.96
CA LYS A 239 14.30 -7.34 4.15
C LYS A 239 13.16 -7.39 3.13
N ARG A 240 13.49 -7.74 1.88
CA ARG A 240 12.51 -7.94 0.79
C ARG A 240 11.94 -9.35 0.79
N GLY A 241 10.77 -9.50 0.19
CA GLY A 241 10.12 -10.80 -0.04
C GLY A 241 9.70 -11.53 1.24
N VAL A 242 9.44 -10.80 2.31
CA VAL A 242 8.97 -11.32 3.61
C VAL A 242 7.56 -10.91 3.93
#